data_AF-A0A7D4APA7-F1
#
_entry.id   AF-A0A7D4APA7-F1
#
_cell.length_a   1.000
_cell.length_b   1.000
_cell.length_c   1.000
_cell.angle_alpha   90.00
_cell.angle_beta   90.00
_cell.angle_gamma   90.00
#
_symmetry.space_group_name_H-M   'P 1'
#
loop_
_entity.id
_entity.type
_entity.pdbx_description
1 polymer ?
#
loop_
_entity_poly.entity_id
_entity_poly.type
_entity_poly.pdbx_seq_one_letter_code
_entity_poly.pdbx_strand_id
1 'polypeptide(L)'
;MAASDLAATTPAPFAPVLLRCLAALLLFGVGAVHLYEYFADYYRVIPIIGDLFAANFASAVVLGLSLLAPLGSLPIVRSLPIVGRAPHALVALGGIVFLLGTIIGLIISEQASLFGFHEYGYRTTVWLALALEGAAVLVLAAFLAVEARRPRPGAGTHRRERR
;
A
#
# COMPACT_ATOMS: atom_id res chain seq x y z
N MET A 1 -37.57 12.24 -21.85
CA MET A 1 -36.27 12.81 -21.44
C MET A 1 -35.56 11.72 -20.66
N ALA A 2 -34.51 11.14 -21.26
CA ALA A 2 -33.94 9.85 -20.89
C ALA A 2 -33.35 9.86 -19.47
N ALA A 3 -33.79 8.92 -18.64
CA ALA A 3 -33.10 8.58 -17.41
C ALA A 3 -31.77 7.92 -17.80
N SER A 4 -30.67 8.58 -17.47
CA SER A 4 -29.34 8.02 -17.59
C SER A 4 -29.19 6.88 -16.58
N ASP A 5 -29.56 5.67 -16.99
CA ASP A 5 -29.09 4.43 -16.39
C ASP A 5 -27.57 4.33 -16.64
N LEU A 6 -26.80 5.10 -15.87
CA LEU A 6 -25.40 4.82 -15.63
C LEU A 6 -25.36 3.48 -14.89
N ALA A 7 -25.28 2.41 -15.68
CA ALA A 7 -25.04 1.06 -15.25
C ALA A 7 -23.90 1.07 -14.22
N ALA A 8 -24.28 1.01 -12.95
CA ALA A 8 -23.38 0.77 -11.84
C ALA A 8 -22.85 -0.64 -12.03
N THR A 9 -21.77 -0.76 -12.80
CA THR A 9 -21.03 -2.00 -12.98
C THR A 9 -20.55 -2.40 -11.60
N THR A 10 -21.28 -3.33 -11.00
CA THR A 10 -20.92 -3.84 -9.67
C THR A 10 -19.54 -4.48 -9.86
N PRO A 11 -18.50 -4.04 -9.13
CA PRO A 11 -17.16 -4.56 -9.34
C PRO A 11 -17.20 -6.08 -9.20
N ALA A 12 -16.58 -6.78 -10.15
CA ALA A 12 -16.56 -8.24 -10.18
C ALA A 12 -16.07 -8.77 -8.82
N PRO A 13 -16.63 -9.88 -8.30
CA PRO A 13 -16.35 -10.37 -6.93
C PRO A 13 -14.86 -10.62 -6.65
N PHE A 14 -14.04 -10.77 -7.69
CA PHE A 14 -12.60 -11.00 -7.61
C PHE A 14 -11.73 -9.73 -7.68
N ALA A 15 -12.29 -8.58 -8.09
CA ALA A 15 -11.55 -7.33 -8.22
C ALA A 15 -10.73 -6.94 -6.97
N PRO A 16 -11.27 -6.99 -5.74
CA PRO A 16 -10.50 -6.62 -4.54
C PRO A 16 -9.36 -7.61 -4.23
N VAL A 17 -9.52 -8.90 -4.57
CA VAL A 17 -8.45 -9.89 -4.41
C VAL A 17 -7.34 -9.64 -5.43
N LEU A 18 -7.71 -9.36 -6.69
CA LEU A 18 -6.76 -9.05 -7.75
C LEU A 18 -5.96 -7.78 -7.43
N LEU A 19 -6.63 -6.71 -6.98
CA LEU A 19 -5.97 -5.47 -6.58
C LEU A 19 -4.98 -5.69 -5.43
N ARG A 20 -5.33 -6.53 -4.45
CA ARG A 20 -4.41 -6.90 -3.37
C ARG A 20 -3.20 -7.68 -3.87
N CYS A 21 -3.41 -8.66 -4.75
CA CYS A 21 -2.30 -9.45 -5.30
C CYS A 21 -1.36 -8.56 -6.13
N LEU A 22 -1.94 -7.68 -6.96
CA LEU A 22 -1.17 -6.71 -7.74
C LEU A 22 -0.41 -5.73 -6.84
N ALA A 23 -1.05 -5.19 -5.80
CA ALA A 23 -0.38 -4.32 -4.84
C ALA A 23 0.77 -5.02 -4.11
N ALA A 24 0.58 -6.29 -3.71
CA ALA A 24 1.64 -7.07 -3.09
C ALA A 24 2.82 -7.30 -4.03
N LEU A 25 2.56 -7.63 -5.30
CA LEU A 25 3.61 -7.77 -6.33
C LEU A 25 4.38 -6.47 -6.53
N LEU A 26 3.68 -5.34 -6.62
CA LEU A 26 4.31 -4.02 -6.74
C LEU A 26 5.16 -3.69 -5.50
N LEU A 27 4.68 -3.97 -4.29
CA LEU A 27 5.45 -3.80 -3.05
C LEU A 27 6.71 -4.68 -3.03
N PHE A 28 6.65 -5.91 -3.51
CA PHE A 28 7.85 -6.73 -3.67
C PHE A 28 8.82 -6.13 -4.71
N GLY A 29 8.31 -5.56 -5.79
CA GLY A 29 9.10 -4.79 -6.74
C GLY A 29 9.80 -3.59 -6.10
N VAL A 30 9.06 -2.78 -5.33
CA VAL A 30 9.60 -1.66 -4.55
C VAL A 30 10.71 -2.14 -3.61
N GLY A 31 10.44 -3.20 -2.83
CA GLY A 31 11.45 -3.78 -1.95
C GLY A 31 12.70 -4.26 -2.69
N ALA A 32 12.53 -4.92 -3.84
CA ALA A 32 13.66 -5.39 -4.64
C ALA A 32 14.53 -4.24 -5.16
N VAL A 33 13.93 -3.13 -5.59
CA VAL A 33 14.68 -1.94 -6.03
C VAL A 33 15.42 -1.29 -4.86
N HIS A 34 14.78 -1.10 -3.71
CA HIS A 34 15.45 -0.55 -2.52
C HIS A 34 16.57 -1.46 -2.01
N LEU A 35 16.42 -2.78 -2.10
CA LEU A 35 17.48 -3.74 -1.77
C LEU A 35 18.64 -3.66 -2.77
N TYR A 36 18.34 -3.46 -4.06
CA TYR A 36 19.35 -3.24 -5.08
C TYR A 36 20.13 -1.95 -4.78
N GLU A 37 19.46 -0.84 -4.51
CA GLU A 37 20.10 0.45 -4.21
C GLU A 37 20.95 0.36 -2.92
N TYR A 38 20.46 -0.36 -1.91
CA TYR A 38 21.21 -0.64 -0.69
C TYR A 38 22.58 -1.30 -0.96
N PHE A 39 22.62 -2.34 -1.81
CA PHE A 39 23.83 -3.11 -2.07
C PHE A 39 24.64 -2.65 -3.28
N ALA A 40 24.01 -2.57 -4.45
CA ALA A 40 24.64 -2.32 -5.74
C ALA A 40 25.01 -0.85 -5.93
N ASP A 41 24.23 0.05 -5.33
CA ASP A 41 24.50 1.50 -5.39
C ASP A 41 25.14 2.04 -4.12
N TYR A 42 25.56 1.15 -3.23
CA TYR A 42 26.33 1.44 -2.02
C TYR A 42 25.64 2.32 -0.98
N TYR A 43 24.31 2.44 -1.00
CA TYR A 43 23.57 3.24 0.00
C TYR A 43 23.79 2.70 1.43
N ARG A 44 24.11 1.41 1.58
CA ARG A 44 24.44 0.78 2.87
C ARG A 44 25.57 1.46 3.67
N VAL A 45 26.46 2.21 3.02
CA VAL A 45 27.59 2.87 3.71
C VAL A 45 27.27 4.33 4.08
N ILE A 46 26.11 4.84 3.70
CA ILE A 46 25.67 6.20 3.98
C ILE A 46 25.00 6.20 5.37
N PRO A 47 25.52 6.99 6.35
CA PRO A 47 24.94 7.03 7.69
C PRO A 47 23.45 7.37 7.66
N ILE A 48 22.64 6.64 8.43
CA ILE A 48 21.17 6.74 8.53
C ILE A 48 20.45 6.33 7.24
N ILE A 49 20.86 6.82 6.07
CA ILE A 49 20.22 6.52 4.79
C ILE A 49 20.30 5.03 4.46
N GLY A 50 21.44 4.37 4.69
CA GLY A 50 21.56 2.94 4.50
C GLY A 50 20.49 2.16 5.30
N ASP A 51 20.34 2.50 6.58
CA ASP A 51 19.34 1.86 7.45
C ASP A 51 17.90 2.13 6.97
N LEU A 52 17.62 3.32 6.43
CA LEU A 52 16.32 3.64 5.85
C LEU A 52 16.03 2.81 4.59
N PHE A 53 17.01 2.56 3.72
CA PHE A 53 16.84 1.69 2.55
C PHE A 53 16.60 0.24 2.95
N ALA A 54 17.31 -0.26 3.97
CA ALA A 54 17.06 -1.58 4.54
C ALA A 54 15.65 -1.66 5.17
N ALA A 55 15.23 -0.60 5.87
CA ALA A 55 13.90 -0.49 6.45
C ALA A 55 12.80 -0.42 5.37
N ASN A 56 13.04 0.27 4.25
CA ASN A 56 12.13 0.32 3.10
C ASN A 56 11.93 -1.08 2.50
N PHE A 57 13.02 -1.81 2.25
CA PHE A 57 12.95 -3.19 1.80
C PHE A 57 12.13 -4.07 2.77
N ALA A 58 12.49 -4.06 4.05
CA ALA A 58 11.82 -4.88 5.06
C ALA A 58 10.32 -4.53 5.18
N SER A 59 10.00 -3.24 5.19
CA SER A 59 8.61 -2.74 5.28
C SER A 59 7.80 -3.15 4.06
N ALA A 60 8.36 -3.02 2.85
CA ALA A 60 7.69 -3.40 1.62
C ALA A 60 7.39 -4.91 1.58
N VAL A 61 8.34 -5.75 2.00
CA VAL A 61 8.13 -7.20 2.11
C VAL A 61 7.05 -7.53 3.14
N VAL A 62 7.12 -6.95 4.34
CA VAL A 62 6.14 -7.20 5.41
C VAL A 62 4.74 -6.77 4.98
N LEU A 63 4.60 -5.60 4.35
CA LEU A 63 3.32 -5.10 3.85
C LEU A 63 2.79 -5.98 2.71
N GLY A 64 3.64 -6.38 1.76
CA GLY A 64 3.26 -7.28 0.67
C GLY A 64 2.77 -8.64 1.19
N LEU A 65 3.50 -9.25 2.12
CA LEU A 65 3.08 -10.50 2.78
C LEU A 65 1.77 -10.32 3.56
N SER A 66 1.61 -9.19 4.25
CA SER A 66 0.38 -8.89 5.01
C SER A 66 -0.84 -8.74 4.10
N LEU A 67 -0.68 -8.21 2.89
CA LEU A 67 -1.75 -8.13 1.88
C LEU A 67 -2.12 -9.49 1.31
N LEU A 68 -1.20 -10.46 1.26
CA LEU A 68 -1.48 -11.82 0.79
C LEU A 68 -2.00 -12.73 1.90
N ALA A 69 -1.63 -12.47 3.15
CA ALA A 69 -2.01 -13.28 4.30
C ALA A 69 -3.53 -13.26 4.56
N PRO A 70 -4.11 -14.37 5.06
CA PRO A 70 -5.52 -14.47 5.41
C PRO A 70 -5.80 -13.80 6.77
N LEU A 71 -5.49 -12.50 6.90
CA LEU A 71 -5.52 -11.77 8.19
C LEU A 71 -6.89 -11.81 8.90
N GLY A 72 -7.99 -11.88 8.16
CA GLY A 72 -9.35 -11.96 8.74
C GLY A 72 -9.64 -13.29 9.45
N SER A 73 -8.85 -14.33 9.18
CA SER A 73 -8.97 -15.64 9.81
C SER A 73 -8.06 -15.80 11.03
N LEU A 74 -7.16 -14.84 11.29
CA LEU A 74 -6.21 -14.90 12.39
C LEU A 74 -6.87 -14.47 13.72
N PRO A 75 -6.87 -15.32 14.77
CA PRO A 75 -7.52 -15.01 16.05
C PRO A 75 -7.02 -13.72 16.69
N ILE A 76 -5.70 -13.48 16.63
CA ILE A 76 -5.04 -12.31 17.24
C ILE A 76 -5.45 -10.99 16.57
N VAL A 77 -5.70 -11.02 15.25
CA VAL A 77 -6.12 -9.85 14.48
C VAL A 77 -7.59 -9.55 14.76
N ARG A 78 -8.41 -10.59 14.93
CA ARG A 78 -9.85 -10.48 15.24
C ARG A 78 -10.12 -9.90 16.62
N SER A 79 -9.25 -10.14 17.60
CA SER A 79 -9.38 -9.59 18.96
C SER A 79 -9.14 -8.07 19.07
N LEU A 80 -8.58 -7.43 18.03
CA LEU A 80 -8.31 -5.99 18.03
C LEU A 80 -9.53 -5.21 17.52
N PRO A 81 -10.16 -4.32 18.32
CA PRO A 81 -11.44 -3.67 17.99
C PRO A 81 -11.43 -2.84 16.69
N ILE A 82 -10.29 -2.20 16.39
CA ILE A 82 -10.10 -1.35 15.20
C ILE A 82 -9.79 -2.21 13.96
N VAL A 83 -9.08 -3.32 14.14
CA VAL A 83 -8.52 -4.13 13.06
C VAL A 83 -9.49 -5.21 12.58
N GLY A 84 -10.29 -5.78 13.48
CA GLY A 84 -11.15 -6.94 13.20
C GLY A 84 -12.24 -6.73 12.14
N ARG A 85 -12.49 -5.49 11.71
CA ARG A 85 -13.50 -5.19 10.67
C ARG A 85 -12.94 -5.13 9.25
N ALA A 86 -11.68 -4.72 9.06
CA ALA A 86 -11.08 -4.54 7.74
C ALA A 86 -9.54 -4.54 7.82
N PRO A 87 -8.89 -5.66 8.21
CA PRO A 87 -7.45 -5.70 8.46
C PRO A 87 -6.64 -5.30 7.24
N HIS A 88 -7.04 -5.76 6.05
CA HIS A 88 -6.35 -5.43 4.80
C HIS A 88 -6.51 -3.97 4.38
N ALA A 89 -7.59 -3.28 4.78
CA ALA A 89 -7.72 -1.86 4.52
C ALA A 89 -6.73 -1.05 5.37
N LEU A 90 -6.48 -1.44 6.62
CA LEU A 90 -5.46 -0.81 7.45
C LEU A 90 -4.05 -1.06 6.90
N VAL A 91 -3.77 -2.29 6.45
CA VAL A 91 -2.49 -2.60 5.77
C VAL A 91 -2.33 -1.74 4.52
N ALA A 92 -3.38 -1.61 3.70
CA ALA A 92 -3.33 -0.79 2.50
C ALA A 92 -3.11 0.70 2.81
N LEU A 93 -3.78 1.24 3.83
CA LEU A 93 -3.55 2.62 4.28
C LEU A 93 -2.12 2.82 4.79
N GLY A 94 -1.62 1.89 5.61
CA GLY A 94 -0.23 1.89 6.07
C GLY A 94 0.75 1.82 4.91
N GLY A 95 0.47 1.00 3.90
CA GLY A 95 1.26 0.91 2.67
C GLY A 95 1.27 2.22 1.88
N ILE A 96 0.15 2.92 1.76
CA ILE A 96 0.10 4.25 1.12
C ILE A 96 0.96 5.26 1.88
N VAL A 97 0.81 5.33 3.22
CA VAL A 97 1.61 6.25 4.05
C VAL A 97 3.10 5.94 3.93
N PHE A 98 3.46 4.66 3.96
CA PHE A 98 4.83 4.18 3.76
C PHE A 98 5.40 4.63 2.40
N LEU A 99 4.73 4.32 1.30
CA LEU A 99 5.18 4.65 -0.06
C LEU A 99 5.23 6.17 -0.32
N LEU A 100 4.27 6.93 0.21
CA LEU A 100 4.34 8.39 0.12
C LEU A 100 5.50 8.93 0.95
N GLY A 101 5.79 8.31 2.10
CA GLY A 101 6.96 8.65 2.91
C GLY A 101 8.28 8.46 2.18
N THR A 102 8.44 7.38 1.41
CA THR A 102 9.65 7.15 0.60
C THR A 102 9.78 8.17 -0.52
N ILE A 103 8.70 8.44 -1.27
CA ILE A 103 8.67 9.48 -2.33
C ILE A 103 8.98 10.86 -1.75
N ILE A 104 8.35 11.25 -0.64
CA ILE A 104 8.59 12.53 0.03
C ILE A 104 10.04 12.61 0.52
N GLY A 105 10.58 11.51 1.07
CA GLY A 105 11.98 11.43 1.48
C GLY A 105 12.94 11.70 0.31
N LEU A 106 12.68 11.09 -0.85
CA LEU A 106 13.44 11.35 -2.07
C LEU A 106 13.37 12.83 -2.47
N ILE A 107 12.17 13.41 -2.56
CA ILE A 107 11.98 14.83 -2.92
C ILE A 107 12.74 15.75 -1.95
N ILE A 108 12.66 15.48 -0.65
CA ILE A 108 13.40 16.26 0.36
C ILE A 108 14.91 16.13 0.14
N SER A 109 15.41 14.92 -0.12
CA SER A 109 16.83 14.68 -0.37
C SER A 109 17.35 15.27 -1.69
N GLU A 110 16.47 15.52 -2.66
CA GLU A 110 16.82 16.17 -3.93
C GLU A 110 16.79 17.70 -3.80
N GLN A 111 15.80 18.26 -3.10
CA GLN A 111 15.66 19.73 -2.95
C GLN A 111 16.57 20.29 -1.85
N ALA A 112 16.86 19.48 -0.84
CA ALA A 112 17.66 19.82 0.32
C ALA A 112 18.44 18.57 0.76
N SER A 113 19.11 18.61 1.91
CA SER A 113 19.71 17.40 2.47
C SER A 113 18.73 16.68 3.41
N LEU A 114 18.62 15.36 3.29
CA LEU A 114 17.95 14.50 4.25
C LEU A 114 19.00 13.82 5.12
N PHE A 115 19.06 14.15 6.40
CA PHE A 115 20.10 13.65 7.32
C PHE A 115 21.55 13.90 6.84
N GLY A 116 21.77 14.99 6.09
CA GLY A 116 23.07 15.31 5.50
C GLY A 116 23.38 14.61 4.16
N PHE A 117 22.50 13.73 3.68
CA PHE A 117 22.55 13.15 2.34
C PHE A 117 21.79 14.02 1.35
N HIS A 118 22.35 14.22 0.16
CA HIS A 118 21.70 14.92 -0.94
C HIS A 118 21.74 14.02 -2.17
N GLU A 119 20.57 13.74 -2.73
CA GLU A 119 20.42 12.89 -3.90
C GLU A 119 20.76 13.70 -5.16
N TYR A 120 21.64 13.16 -6.01
CA TYR A 120 22.08 13.86 -7.21
C TYR A 120 21.67 13.08 -8.46
N GLY A 121 20.60 13.57 -9.09
CA GLY A 121 20.16 13.10 -10.40
C GLY A 121 19.35 11.81 -10.36
N TYR A 122 18.62 11.57 -11.44
CA TYR A 122 17.76 10.41 -11.56
C TYR A 122 18.45 9.30 -12.33
N ARG A 123 19.07 8.39 -11.59
CA ARG A 123 19.53 7.12 -12.11
C ARG A 123 18.33 6.25 -12.50
N THR A 124 18.53 5.26 -13.36
CA THR A 124 17.46 4.37 -13.83
C THR A 124 16.75 3.66 -12.68
N THR A 125 17.46 3.33 -11.60
CA THR A 125 16.88 2.71 -10.40
C THR A 125 15.91 3.63 -9.69
N VAL A 126 16.24 4.92 -9.53
CA VAL A 126 15.38 5.94 -8.91
C VAL A 126 14.08 6.12 -9.70
N TRP A 127 14.16 6.21 -11.04
CA TRP A 127 12.96 6.26 -11.89
C TRP A 127 12.09 5.02 -11.75
N LEU A 128 12.72 3.83 -11.69
CA LEU A 128 12.00 2.58 -11.51
C LEU A 128 11.34 2.50 -10.13
N ALA A 129 12.03 2.92 -9.07
CA ALA A 129 11.47 3.02 -7.72
C ALA A 129 10.23 3.92 -7.72
N LEU A 130 10.35 5.16 -8.24
CA LEU A 130 9.25 6.12 -8.27
C LEU A 130 8.05 5.61 -9.08
N ALA A 131 8.29 4.92 -10.21
CA ALA A 131 7.24 4.32 -11.02
C ALA A 131 6.51 3.18 -10.26
N LEU A 132 7.26 2.29 -9.59
CA LEU A 132 6.69 1.19 -8.82
C LEU A 132 5.93 1.69 -7.58
N GLU A 133 6.50 2.67 -6.86
CA GLU A 133 5.87 3.27 -5.69
C GLU A 133 4.59 4.02 -6.07
N GLY A 134 4.63 4.84 -7.12
CA GLY A 134 3.46 5.52 -7.66
C GLY A 134 2.36 4.54 -8.10
N ALA A 135 2.73 3.50 -8.86
CA ALA A 135 1.79 2.45 -9.25
C ALA A 135 1.18 1.73 -8.03
N ALA A 136 2.00 1.39 -7.03
CA ALA A 136 1.54 0.74 -5.82
C ALA A 136 0.56 1.62 -5.03
N VAL A 137 0.84 2.92 -4.88
CA VAL A 137 -0.08 3.89 -4.25
C VAL A 137 -1.43 3.90 -4.97
N LEU A 138 -1.43 3.98 -6.30
CA LEU A 138 -2.67 4.00 -7.09
C LEU A 138 -3.47 2.71 -6.93
N VAL A 139 -2.82 1.55 -6.97
CA VAL A 139 -3.49 0.25 -6.81
C VAL A 139 -4.03 0.08 -5.38
N LEU A 140 -3.28 0.48 -4.35
CA LEU A 140 -3.74 0.45 -2.95
C LEU A 140 -4.92 1.41 -2.72
N ALA A 141 -4.89 2.61 -3.31
CA ALA A 141 -5.99 3.56 -3.24
C ALA A 141 -7.25 3.02 -3.94
N ALA A 142 -7.09 2.39 -5.11
CA ALA A 142 -8.18 1.72 -5.81
C ALA A 142 -8.76 0.57 -4.97
N PHE A 143 -7.92 -0.24 -4.33
CA PHE A 143 -8.34 -1.29 -3.41
C PHE A 143 -9.17 -0.73 -2.25
N LEU A 144 -8.70 0.35 -1.59
CA LEU A 144 -9.44 1.02 -0.52
C LEU A 144 -10.79 1.57 -0.99
N ALA A 145 -10.84 2.16 -2.18
CA ALA A 145 -12.08 2.68 -2.76
C ALA A 145 -13.12 1.57 -3.01
N VAL A 146 -12.66 0.38 -3.42
CA VAL A 146 -13.54 -0.80 -3.59
C VAL A 146 -14.01 -1.34 -2.24
N GLU A 147 -13.13 -1.47 -1.26
CA GLU A 147 -13.50 -1.94 0.09
C GLU A 147 -14.48 -0.98 0.79
N ALA A 148 -14.30 0.34 0.65
CA ALA A 148 -15.19 1.34 1.25
C ALA A 148 -16.63 1.28 0.70
N ARG A 149 -16.82 0.75 -0.52
CA ARG A 149 -18.14 0.57 -1.15
C ARG A 149 -18.85 -0.70 -0.71
N ARG A 150 -18.18 -1.60 0.04
CA ARG A 150 -18.81 -2.84 0.51
C ARG A 150 -19.87 -2.55 1.58
N PRO A 151 -21.09 -3.10 1.46
CA PRO A 151 -22.13 -2.94 2.48
C PRO A 151 -21.66 -3.47 3.84
N ARG A 152 -21.87 -2.69 4.91
CA ARG A 152 -21.62 -3.16 6.28
C ARG A 152 -22.62 -4.25 6.64
N PRO A 153 -22.17 -5.45 7.05
CA PRO A 153 -23.08 -6.46 7.60
C PRO A 153 -23.66 -5.93 8.92
N GLY A 154 -24.94 -5.56 8.96
CA GLY A 154 -25.64 -5.26 10.23
C GLY A 154 -26.74 -4.19 10.23
N ALA A 155 -26.97 -3.43 9.16
CA ALA A 155 -27.96 -2.33 9.21
C ALA A 155 -29.42 -2.74 8.88
N GLY A 156 -29.71 -4.02 8.64
CA GLY A 156 -30.97 -4.46 8.01
C GLY A 156 -32.00 -5.19 8.88
N THR A 157 -31.65 -5.66 10.08
CA THR A 157 -32.46 -6.70 10.76
C THR A 157 -33.42 -6.21 11.86
N HIS A 158 -33.47 -4.92 12.21
CA HIS A 158 -34.31 -4.47 13.33
C HIS A 158 -35.69 -3.87 12.97
N ARG A 159 -36.09 -3.79 11.69
CA ARG A 159 -37.33 -3.09 11.26
C ARG A 159 -38.47 -3.98 10.77
N ARG A 160 -38.49 -5.29 11.09
CA ARG A 160 -39.53 -6.21 10.56
C ARG A 160 -40.38 -6.97 11.58
N GLU A 161 -40.18 -6.80 12.89
CA GLU A 161 -40.93 -7.54 13.93
C GLU A 161 -41.93 -6.69 14.74
N ARG A 162 -42.35 -5.54 14.22
CA ARG A 162 -43.48 -4.78 14.80
C ARG A 162 -44.62 -4.67 13.79
N ARG A 163 -45.29 -5.78 13.48
CA ARG A 163 -46.64 -5.81 12.92
C ARG A 163 -47.36 -7.06 13.39
#